data_AF-A0A523AEV6-F1
#
_entry.id   AF-A0A523AEV6-F1
#
_cell.length_a   1.000
_cell.length_b   1.000
_cell.length_c   1.000
_cell.angle_alpha   90.00
_cell.angle_beta   90.00
_cell.angle_gamma   90.00
#
_symmetry.space_group_name_H-M   'P 1'
#
loop_
_entity.id
_entity.type
_entity.pdbx_description
1 polymer ?
#
loop_
_entity_poly.entity_id
_entity_poly.type
_entity_poly.pdbx_seq_one_letter_code
_entity_poly.pdbx_strand_id
1 'polypeptide(L)'
;MKLEKLLKGFERAVVSFYEKEFPLSFPTTHFTIQGNKIVFKKPKWVQLRGNQKACVLLHTHNEYVKKIRSVTLYGYAVQKGDFLEFEPKKCYKFKQGG
;
A
#
# COMPACT_ATOMS: atom_id res chain seq x y z
N MET A 1 6.09 -14.79 -2.03
CA MET A 1 6.16 -13.85 -3.19
C MET A 1 7.12 -12.73 -2.85
N LYS A 2 8.12 -12.41 -3.67
CA LYS A 2 9.06 -11.32 -3.38
C LYS A 2 8.39 -9.96 -3.63
N LEU A 3 8.13 -9.20 -2.58
CA LEU A 3 7.37 -7.95 -2.63
C LEU A 3 8.03 -6.91 -3.54
N GLU A 4 9.35 -6.80 -3.48
CA GLU A 4 10.17 -5.92 -4.34
C GLU A 4 9.93 -6.17 -5.81
N LYS A 5 9.91 -7.43 -6.24
CA LYS A 5 9.68 -7.79 -7.64
C LYS A 5 8.24 -7.47 -8.07
N LEU A 6 7.28 -7.63 -7.16
CA LEU A 6 5.87 -7.35 -7.46
C LEU A 6 5.63 -5.85 -7.65
N LEU A 7 6.21 -5.03 -6.79
CA LEU A 7 5.93 -3.60 -6.71
C LEU A 7 6.93 -2.75 -7.50
N LYS A 8 7.88 -3.40 -8.19
CA LYS A 8 8.82 -2.72 -9.10
C LYS A 8 8.04 -1.97 -10.18
N GLY A 9 8.28 -0.66 -10.27
CA GLY A 9 7.65 0.22 -11.27
C GLY A 9 6.30 0.81 -10.85
N PHE A 10 5.82 0.52 -9.64
CA PHE A 10 4.71 1.28 -9.05
C PHE A 10 5.26 2.55 -8.42
N GLU A 11 4.63 3.69 -8.75
CA GLU A 11 5.09 5.01 -8.34
C GLU A 11 4.16 5.64 -7.29
N ARG A 12 2.94 5.13 -7.18
CA ARG A 12 1.88 5.69 -6.34
C ARG A 12 1.16 4.59 -5.59
N ALA A 13 0.84 4.88 -4.34
CA ALA A 13 0.02 4.05 -3.48
C ALA A 13 -1.10 4.89 -2.86
N VAL A 14 -2.23 4.25 -2.61
CA VAL A 14 -3.30 4.75 -1.74
C VAL A 14 -3.40 3.78 -0.57
N VAL A 15 -3.24 4.31 0.64
CA VAL A 15 -3.36 3.53 1.87
C VAL A 15 -4.72 3.82 2.47
N SER A 16 -5.47 2.77 2.75
CA SER A 16 -6.84 2.83 3.27
C SER A 16 -6.97 1.97 4.53
N PHE A 17 -7.61 2.47 5.57
CA PHE A 17 -7.91 1.73 6.79
C PHE A 17 -9.20 2.28 7.40
N TYR A 18 -9.81 1.53 8.32
CA TYR A 18 -10.98 2.01 9.05
C TYR A 18 -10.54 2.77 10.30
N GLU A 19 -11.04 3.99 10.47
CA GLU A 19 -10.90 4.76 11.71
C GLU A 19 -12.30 5.06 12.25
N LYS A 20 -12.65 4.41 13.36
CA LYS A 20 -14.00 4.46 13.95
C LYS A 20 -15.08 4.11 12.91
N GLU A 21 -15.95 5.06 12.59
CA GLU A 21 -17.13 4.87 11.74
C GLU A 21 -16.84 5.10 10.25
N PHE A 22 -15.69 5.69 9.90
CA PHE A 22 -15.39 6.09 8.53
C PHE A 22 -14.11 5.44 8.00
N PRO A 23 -14.11 4.97 6.74
CA PRO A 23 -12.88 4.59 6.08
C PRO A 23 -12.07 5.85 5.79
N LEU A 24 -10.79 5.81 6.15
CA LEU A 24 -9.84 6.88 5.90
C LEU A 24 -8.84 6.40 4.86
N SER A 25 -8.59 7.24 3.84
CA SER A 25 -7.62 6.93 2.80
C SER A 25 -6.73 8.13 2.50
N PHE A 26 -5.46 7.86 2.18
CA PHE A 26 -4.55 8.90 1.72
C PHE A 26 -3.62 8.39 0.61
N PRO A 27 -3.33 9.22 -0.41
CA PRO A 27 -2.36 8.91 -1.43
C PRO A 27 -0.93 9.17 -0.93
N THR A 28 0.04 8.43 -1.46
CA THR A 28 1.46 8.67 -1.22
C THR A 28 2.32 8.17 -2.38
N THR A 29 3.36 8.93 -2.69
CA THR A 29 4.48 8.52 -3.57
C THR A 29 5.70 8.07 -2.77
N HIS A 30 5.67 8.24 -1.45
CA HIS A 30 6.81 8.01 -0.56
C HIS A 30 6.62 6.69 0.17
N PHE A 31 7.03 5.61 -0.48
CA PHE A 31 7.07 4.29 0.12
C PHE A 31 8.32 3.52 -0.25
N THR A 32 8.74 2.65 0.65
CA THR A 32 9.89 1.77 0.46
C THR A 32 9.54 0.35 0.89
N ILE A 33 10.25 -0.63 0.37
CA ILE A 33 10.06 -2.03 0.73
C ILE A 33 11.20 -2.40 1.66
N GLN A 34 10.87 -2.90 2.84
CA GLN A 34 11.84 -3.33 3.84
C GLN A 34 11.53 -4.78 4.21
N GLY A 35 12.28 -5.71 3.60
CA GLY A 35 12.03 -7.14 3.71
C GLY A 35 10.63 -7.50 3.19
N ASN A 36 9.75 -7.94 4.09
CA ASN A 36 8.37 -8.32 3.76
C ASN A 36 7.33 -7.22 4.05
N LYS A 37 7.77 -6.02 4.44
CA LYS A 37 6.88 -4.89 4.75
C LYS A 37 6.99 -3.78 3.72
N ILE A 38 5.95 -2.96 3.64
CA ILE A 38 5.98 -1.68 2.94
C ILE A 38 5.95 -0.57 3.99
N VAL A 39 6.89 0.36 3.91
CA VAL A 39 6.98 1.50 4.81
C VAL A 39 6.54 2.74 4.06
N PHE A 40 5.47 3.38 4.52
CA PHE A 40 4.92 4.61 3.94
C PHE A 40 5.22 5.80 4.85
N LYS A 41 5.61 6.94 4.28
CA LYS A 41 5.50 8.21 5.01
C LYS A 41 4.03 8.62 5.06
N LYS A 42 3.50 8.92 6.25
CA LYS A 42 2.10 9.33 6.42
C LYS A 42 1.95 10.82 6.63
N PRO A 43 0.80 11.40 6.29
CA PRO A 43 0.43 12.74 6.75
C PRO A 43 0.33 12.81 8.28
N LYS A 44 0.64 13.97 8.86
CA LYS A 44 0.60 14.17 10.33
C LYS A 44 -0.79 13.97 10.95
N TRP A 45 -1.84 14.27 10.17
CA TRP A 45 -3.25 14.10 10.58
C TRP A 45 -3.72 12.65 10.57
N VAL A 46 -2.97 11.74 9.92
CA VAL A 46 -3.25 10.30 9.98
C VAL A 46 -2.69 9.75 11.28
N GLN A 47 -3.54 9.14 12.11
CA GLN A 47 -3.15 8.50 13.36
C GLN A 47 -3.83 7.13 13.44
N LEU A 48 -3.05 6.06 13.59
CA LEU A 48 -3.56 4.71 13.78
C LEU A 48 -3.47 4.33 15.26
N ARG A 49 -4.55 3.73 15.77
CA ARG A 49 -4.60 3.20 17.13
C ARG A 49 -4.16 1.75 17.11
N GLY A 50 -2.86 1.52 17.24
CA GLY A 50 -2.27 0.18 17.29
C GLY A 50 -2.21 -0.51 15.92
N ASN A 51 -2.41 -1.83 15.93
CA ASN A 51 -2.37 -2.65 14.73
C ASN A 51 -3.76 -2.72 14.07
N GLN A 52 -3.89 -2.16 12.87
CA GLN A 52 -5.17 -2.03 12.19
C GLN A 52 -5.17 -2.73 10.83
N LYS A 53 -6.33 -3.26 10.43
CA LYS A 53 -6.53 -3.79 9.08
C LYS A 53 -6.44 -2.64 8.07
N ALA A 54 -5.64 -2.84 7.04
CA ALA A 54 -5.44 -1.86 5.99
C ALA A 54 -5.46 -2.51 4.61
N CYS A 55 -5.78 -1.70 3.62
CA CYS A 55 -5.72 -2.00 2.21
C CYS A 55 -4.76 -1.00 1.55
N VAL A 56 -3.87 -1.49 0.69
CA VAL A 56 -2.99 -0.64 -0.10
C VAL A 56 -3.26 -0.91 -1.57
N LEU A 57 -3.68 0.12 -2.29
CA LEU A 57 -3.82 0.10 -3.74
C LEU A 57 -2.60 0.76 -4.36
N LEU A 58 -1.79 -0.01 -5.07
CA LEU A 58 -0.71 0.51 -5.90
C LEU A 58 -1.18 0.57 -7.35
N HIS A 59 -0.95 1.70 -8.00
CA HIS A 59 -1.28 1.90 -9.41
C HIS A 59 -0.09 2.51 -10.15
N THR A 60 -0.03 2.25 -11.44
CA THR A 60 0.98 2.82 -12.33
C THR A 60 0.32 3.24 -13.64
N HIS A 61 0.79 4.35 -14.20
CA HIS A 61 0.44 4.79 -15.54
C HIS A 61 1.52 4.41 -16.56
N ASN A 62 2.55 3.71 -16.10
CA ASN A 62 3.73 3.41 -16.88
C ASN A 62 3.49 2.16 -17.75
N GLU A 63 3.55 2.34 -19.08
CA GLU A 63 3.35 1.27 -20.07
C GLU A 63 4.40 0.15 -19.95
N TYR A 64 5.53 0.42 -19.30
CA TYR A 64 6.62 -0.55 -19.08
C TYR A 64 6.33 -1.58 -17.96
N VAL A 65 5.31 -1.37 -17.11
CA VAL A 65 4.89 -2.39 -16.12
C VAL A 65 3.98 -3.40 -16.82
N LYS A 66 4.58 -4.52 -17.26
CA LYS A 66 3.94 -5.63 -17.99
C LYS A 66 2.50 -5.92 -17.53
N LYS A 67 1.52 -5.36 -18.25
CA LYS A 67 0.06 -5.68 -18.20
C LYS A 67 -0.66 -5.55 -16.85
N ILE A 68 0.03 -5.26 -15.73
CA ILE A 68 -0.59 -5.09 -14.40
C ILE A 68 -0.75 -3.60 -14.13
N ARG A 69 -1.99 -3.10 -14.25
CA ARG A 69 -2.34 -1.69 -14.00
C ARG A 69 -2.33 -1.37 -12.51
N SER A 70 -2.76 -2.32 -11.69
CA SER A 70 -2.85 -2.14 -10.25
C SER A 70 -2.64 -3.43 -9.46
N VAL A 71 -2.14 -3.24 -8.24
CA VAL A 71 -2.01 -4.27 -7.22
C VAL A 71 -2.71 -3.78 -5.96
N THR A 72 -3.62 -4.59 -5.45
CA THR A 72 -4.28 -4.35 -4.17
C THR A 72 -3.73 -5.33 -3.15
N LEU A 73 -3.19 -4.81 -2.04
CA LEU A 73 -2.67 -5.60 -0.94
C LEU A 73 -3.56 -5.41 0.28
N TYR A 74 -3.95 -6.51 0.91
CA TYR A 74 -4.68 -6.50 2.17
C TYR A 74 -3.79 -7.00 3.28
N GLY A 75 -3.82 -6.33 4.42
CA GLY A 75 -2.91 -6.66 5.50
C GLY A 75 -3.15 -5.81 6.74
N TYR A 76 -2.06 -5.57 7.46
CA TYR A 76 -2.07 -4.91 8.75
C TYR A 76 -1.09 -3.75 8.73
N ALA A 77 -1.53 -2.58 9.18
CA ALA A 77 -0.71 -1.39 9.31
C ALA A 77 -0.46 -1.07 10.79
N VAL A 78 0.79 -0.73 11.10
CA VAL A 78 1.20 -0.23 12.40
C VAL A 78 1.90 1.11 12.21
N GLN A 79 1.53 2.09 13.03
CA GLN A 79 2.20 3.38 13.04
C GLN A 79 3.51 3.33 13.84
N LYS A 80 4.56 3.93 13.27
CA LYS A 80 5.87 4.14 13.90
C LYS A 80 6.32 5.59 13.62
N GLY A 81 5.98 6.49 14.55
CA GLY A 81 6.22 7.93 14.37
C GLY A 81 5.48 8.48 13.14
N ASP A 82 6.25 9.06 12.20
CA ASP A 82 5.75 9.61 10.92
C ASP A 82 5.61 8.57 9.79
N PHE A 83 5.79 7.29 10.12
CA PHE A 83 5.71 6.19 9.16
C PHE A 83 4.59 5.21 9.50
N LEU A 84 4.09 4.53 8.47
CA LEU A 84 3.27 3.34 8.58
C LEU A 84 4.04 2.14 8.05
N GLU A 85 4.21 1.13 8.90
CA GLU A 85 4.65 -0.19 8.47
C GLU A 85 3.44 -1.04 8.13
N PHE A 86 3.37 -1.47 6.88
CA PHE A 86 2.31 -2.35 6.38
C PHE A 86 2.85 -3.74 6.09
N GLU A 87 2.23 -4.74 6.69
CA GLU A 87 2.50 -6.14 6.45
C GLU A 87 1.39 -6.76 5.57
N PRO A 88 1.67 -7.04 4.28
CA PRO A 88 0.71 -7.64 3.37
C PRO A 88 0.44 -9.11 3.74
N LYS A 89 -0.84 -9.49 3.78
CA LYS A 89 -1.30 -10.86 4.01
C LYS A 89 -1.94 -11.49 2.77
N LYS A 90 -2.65 -10.68 1.97
CA LYS A 90 -3.25 -11.11 0.70
C LYS A 90 -2.91 -10.11 -0.40
N CYS A 91 -2.80 -10.59 -1.62
CA CYS A 91 -2.52 -9.77 -2.80
C CYS A 91 -3.50 -10.12 -3.91
N TYR A 92 -4.22 -9.12 -4.38
CA TYR A 92 -4.99 -9.14 -5.60
C TYR A 92 -4.26 -8.31 -6.66
N LYS A 93 -4.28 -8.76 -7.91
CA LYS A 93 -3.62 -8.07 -9.03
C LYS A 93 -4.63 -7.92 -10.14
N PHE A 94 -4.79 -6.71 -10.64
CA PHE A 94 -5.62 -6.45 -11.80
C PHE A 94 -4.75 -6.27 -13.04
N LYS A 95 -5.09 -7.03 -14.09
CA LYS A 95 -4.50 -6.90 -15.43
C LYS A 95 -5.59 -6.42 -16.38
N GLN A 96 -5.29 -5.44 -17.23
CA GLN A 96 -6.17 -5.12 -18.35
C GLN A 96 -6.13 -6.29 -19.35
N GLY A 97 -7.28 -6.61 -19.96
CA GLY A 97 -7.56 -7.86 -20.68
C GLY A 97 -6.52 -8.35 -21.69
N GLY A 98 -6.62 -9.65 -21.97
CA GLY A 98 -6.38 -10.15 -23.32
C GLY A 98 -7.55 -9.77 -24.22
#